data_AF-A0A9E5YKQ5-F1
#
_entry.id   AF-A0A9E5YKQ5-F1
#
_cell.length_a   1.000
_cell.length_b   1.000
_cell.length_c   1.000
_cell.angle_alpha   90.00
_cell.angle_beta   90.00
_cell.angle_gamma   90.00
#
_symmetry.space_group_name_H-M   'P 1'
#
loop_
_entity.id
_entity.type
_entity.pdbx_description
1 polymer ?
#
loop_
_entity_poly.entity_id
_entity_poly.type
_entity_poly.pdbx_seq_one_letter_code
_entity_poly.pdbx_strand_id
1 'polypeptide(L)'
;NDFGRISYEARMWGMPLLAMIYPRGEKIKDEYDVNAVKHAARVGDEMGADIVKVSYTGSMETFKEVVSGCSIPVVIAGGPKMDSDREILEMVSGSIEAGGAGVSIGRNVFQHKDPTRMVRAISAIVNDDSSVEDALNLLE
;
A
#
# COMPACT_ATOMS: atom_id res chain seq x y z
N ASN A 1 -19.62 12.30 -5.56
CA ASN A 1 -20.20 13.09 -4.44
C ASN A 1 -20.23 12.34 -3.11
N ASP A 2 -19.55 11.20 -2.95
CA ASP A 2 -19.68 10.39 -1.73
C ASP A 2 -18.52 10.59 -0.73
N PHE A 3 -17.27 10.69 -1.22
CA PHE A 3 -16.08 10.64 -0.35
C PHE A 3 -16.05 11.75 0.73
N GLY A 4 -16.24 13.01 0.37
CA GLY A 4 -16.25 14.10 1.37
C GLY A 4 -17.37 13.99 2.41
N ARG A 5 -18.52 13.41 2.03
CA ARG A 5 -19.63 13.15 2.96
C ARG A 5 -19.27 12.02 3.94
N ILE A 6 -18.74 10.91 3.42
CA ILE A 6 -18.31 9.78 4.26
C ILE A 6 -17.17 10.20 5.20
N SER A 7 -16.24 11.02 4.73
CA SER A 7 -15.19 11.63 5.55
C SER A 7 -15.75 12.46 6.71
N TYR A 8 -16.71 13.35 6.41
CA TYR A 8 -17.40 14.12 7.45
C TYR A 8 -18.12 13.20 8.45
N GLU A 9 -18.89 12.23 7.98
CA GLU A 9 -19.62 11.30 8.85
C GLU A 9 -18.65 10.49 9.73
N ALA A 10 -17.61 9.89 9.15
CA ALA A 10 -16.59 9.12 9.89
C ALA A 10 -15.96 9.97 11.02
N ARG A 11 -15.60 11.22 10.72
CA ARG A 11 -15.09 12.17 11.72
C ARG A 11 -16.11 12.46 12.82
N MET A 12 -17.39 12.67 12.49
CA MET A 12 -18.45 12.91 13.48
C MET A 12 -18.66 11.73 14.43
N TRP A 13 -18.42 10.51 13.95
CA TRP A 13 -18.50 9.28 14.75
C TRP A 13 -17.18 8.90 15.44
N GLY A 14 -16.09 9.64 15.21
CA GLY A 14 -14.76 9.30 15.73
C GLY A 14 -14.18 8.01 15.13
N MET A 15 -14.62 7.63 13.93
CA MET A 15 -14.21 6.41 13.23
C MET A 15 -13.08 6.74 12.23
N PRO A 16 -11.92 6.05 12.29
CA PRO A 16 -10.88 6.22 11.27
C PRO A 16 -11.34 5.82 9.88
N LEU A 17 -10.98 6.62 8.88
CA LEU A 17 -11.29 6.39 7.47
C LEU A 17 -10.06 5.97 6.68
N LEU A 18 -10.07 4.74 6.18
CA LEU A 18 -9.14 4.31 5.13
C LEU A 18 -9.75 4.55 3.75
N ALA A 19 -9.09 5.37 2.94
CA ALA A 19 -9.48 5.63 1.56
C ALA A 19 -8.62 4.82 0.58
N MET A 20 -9.26 3.96 -0.21
CA MET A 20 -8.59 3.24 -1.30
C MET A 20 -8.66 4.10 -2.56
N ILE A 21 -7.53 4.65 -2.99
CA ILE A 21 -7.48 5.61 -4.08
C ILE A 21 -6.55 5.07 -5.17
N TYR A 22 -7.12 4.77 -6.34
CA TYR A 22 -6.38 4.28 -7.50
C TYR A 22 -6.64 5.19 -8.71
N PRO A 23 -5.61 5.68 -9.39
CA PRO A 23 -5.79 6.36 -10.66
C PRO A 23 -6.30 5.33 -11.69
N ARG A 24 -7.55 5.48 -12.14
CA ARG A 24 -8.19 4.61 -13.14
C ARG A 24 -9.05 5.38 -14.12
N GLY A 25 -9.28 4.78 -15.28
CA GLY A 25 -10.19 5.27 -16.31
C GLY A 25 -9.49 5.47 -17.66
N GLU A 26 -10.26 5.81 -18.69
CA GLU A 26 -9.79 5.87 -20.09
C GLU A 26 -8.58 6.79 -20.33
N LYS A 27 -8.38 7.79 -19.45
CA LYS A 27 -7.27 8.75 -19.55
C LYS A 27 -6.02 8.34 -18.77
N ILE A 28 -6.09 7.28 -17.97
CA ILE A 28 -4.95 6.74 -17.23
C ILE A 28 -4.30 5.66 -18.08
N LYS A 29 -3.07 5.95 -18.54
CA LYS A 29 -2.29 5.00 -19.35
C LYS A 29 -1.65 3.91 -18.50
N ASP A 30 -1.28 4.26 -17.27
CA ASP A 30 -0.61 3.38 -16.32
C ASP A 30 -1.12 3.71 -14.90
N GLU A 31 -1.68 2.70 -14.23
CA GLU A 31 -2.18 2.82 -12.85
C GLU A 31 -1.05 2.89 -11.80
N TYR A 32 0.19 2.63 -12.22
CA TYR A 32 1.39 2.64 -11.39
C TYR A 32 2.28 3.88 -11.62
N ASP A 33 1.91 4.77 -12.54
CA ASP A 33 2.67 6.00 -12.81
C ASP A 33 2.77 6.88 -11.55
N VAL A 34 4.00 7.28 -11.21
CA VAL A 34 4.29 8.04 -9.99
C VAL A 34 3.50 9.34 -9.89
N ASN A 35 3.28 10.05 -11.00
CA ASN A 35 2.55 11.31 -10.99
C ASN A 35 1.05 11.09 -10.78
N ALA A 36 0.50 10.05 -11.42
CA ALA A 36 -0.88 9.67 -11.23
C ALA A 36 -1.14 9.20 -9.78
N VAL A 37 -0.28 8.34 -9.23
CA VAL A 37 -0.41 7.79 -7.88
C VAL A 37 -0.23 8.88 -6.83
N LYS A 38 0.81 9.72 -6.90
CA LYS A 38 1.03 10.78 -5.89
C LYS A 38 -0.08 11.83 -5.88
N HIS A 39 -0.62 12.17 -7.05
CA HIS A 39 -1.76 13.07 -7.13
C HIS A 39 -3.00 12.44 -6.48
N ALA A 40 -3.28 11.18 -6.78
CA ALA A 40 -4.43 10.48 -6.24
C ALA A 40 -4.32 10.30 -4.71
N ALA A 41 -3.13 9.94 -4.20
CA ALA A 41 -2.84 9.86 -2.76
C ALA A 41 -3.13 11.20 -2.06
N ARG A 42 -2.62 12.31 -2.60
CA ARG A 42 -2.85 13.65 -2.05
C ARG A 42 -4.32 14.07 -2.09
N VAL A 43 -5.08 13.69 -3.13
CA VAL A 43 -6.54 13.90 -3.13
C VAL A 43 -7.20 13.14 -1.98
N GLY A 44 -6.76 11.91 -1.68
CA GLY A 44 -7.25 11.14 -0.52
C GLY A 44 -7.02 11.86 0.81
N ASP A 45 -5.81 12.37 1.00
CA ASP A 45 -5.38 13.14 2.18
C ASP A 45 -6.24 14.41 2.36
N GLU A 46 -6.31 15.27 1.34
CA GLU A 46 -7.06 16.53 1.40
C GLU A 46 -8.58 16.33 1.56
N MET A 47 -9.11 15.17 1.14
CA MET A 47 -10.52 14.82 1.32
C MET A 47 -10.85 14.29 2.72
N GLY A 48 -9.85 14.20 3.61
CA GLY A 48 -10.02 13.86 5.02
C GLY A 48 -9.96 12.36 5.32
N ALA A 49 -9.23 11.59 4.52
CA ALA A 49 -8.85 10.24 4.94
C ALA A 49 -7.87 10.29 6.11
N ASP A 50 -7.92 9.29 6.99
CA ASP A 50 -6.90 9.09 8.03
C ASP A 50 -5.78 8.16 7.54
N ILE A 51 -6.05 7.32 6.56
CA ILE A 51 -5.08 6.43 5.89
C ILE A 51 -5.42 6.39 4.40
N VAL A 52 -4.43 6.45 3.53
CA VAL A 52 -4.61 6.19 2.09
C VAL A 52 -3.96 4.89 1.68
N LYS A 53 -4.72 4.10 0.91
CA LYS A 53 -4.24 2.88 0.26
C LYS A 53 -4.10 3.13 -1.24
N VAL A 54 -2.89 2.90 -1.76
CA VAL A 54 -2.52 3.18 -3.16
C VAL A 54 -1.74 2.02 -3.78
N SER A 55 -1.46 2.08 -5.07
CA SER A 55 -0.55 1.14 -5.74
C SER A 55 0.91 1.48 -5.42
N TYR A 56 1.77 0.47 -5.31
CA TYR A 56 3.23 0.69 -5.31
C TYR A 56 3.69 1.12 -6.72
N THR A 57 4.58 2.10 -6.82
CA THR A 57 5.00 2.71 -8.10
C THR A 57 6.17 1.97 -8.76
N GLY A 58 6.55 0.81 -8.22
CA GLY A 58 7.55 -0.10 -8.78
C GLY A 58 8.96 0.06 -8.20
N SER A 59 9.27 1.16 -7.50
CA SER A 59 10.54 1.32 -6.78
C SER A 59 10.40 2.17 -5.52
N MET A 60 11.35 2.02 -4.60
CA MET A 60 11.41 2.80 -3.36
C MET A 60 11.51 4.31 -3.67
N GLU A 61 12.33 4.69 -4.65
CA GLU A 61 12.59 6.09 -5.01
C GLU A 61 11.33 6.77 -5.52
N THR A 62 10.60 6.12 -6.42
CA THR A 62 9.35 6.65 -6.96
C THR A 62 8.25 6.65 -5.91
N PHE A 63 8.20 5.64 -5.04
CA PHE A 63 7.17 5.56 -4.02
C PHE A 63 7.39 6.60 -2.90
N LYS A 64 8.64 6.97 -2.64
CA LYS A 64 8.98 8.06 -1.71
C LYS A 64 8.38 9.40 -2.12
N GLU A 65 8.22 9.67 -3.42
CA GLU A 65 7.50 10.86 -3.89
C GLU A 65 6.01 10.84 -3.50
N VAL A 66 5.39 9.66 -3.49
CA VAL A 66 3.99 9.47 -3.07
C VAL A 66 3.86 9.73 -1.58
N VAL A 67 4.71 9.08 -0.78
CA VAL A 67 4.70 9.19 0.68
C VAL A 67 4.98 10.64 1.13
N SER A 68 6.01 11.29 0.58
CA SER A 68 6.36 12.67 0.95
C SER A 68 5.31 13.71 0.56
N GLY A 69 4.40 13.37 -0.35
CA GLY A 69 3.28 14.22 -0.75
C GLY A 69 2.09 14.20 0.21
N CYS A 70 2.03 13.24 1.14
CA CYS A 70 0.92 13.02 2.07
C CYS A 70 1.32 13.33 3.52
N SER A 71 0.39 13.83 4.31
CA SER A 71 0.52 14.11 5.74
C SER A 71 0.01 12.97 6.64
N ILE A 72 -0.60 11.96 6.03
CA ILE A 72 -1.22 10.79 6.67
C ILE A 72 -0.50 9.49 6.28
N PRO A 73 -0.66 8.40 7.05
CA PRO A 73 -0.16 7.07 6.69
C PRO A 73 -0.55 6.63 5.28
N VAL A 74 0.45 6.20 4.50
CA VAL A 74 0.27 5.62 3.17
C VAL A 74 0.57 4.12 3.23
N VAL A 75 -0.35 3.28 2.75
CA VAL A 75 -0.17 1.83 2.67
C VAL A 75 -0.30 1.35 1.23
N ILE A 76 0.47 0.33 0.84
CA ILE A 76 0.37 -0.23 -0.52
C ILE A 76 -0.67 -1.35 -0.63
N ALA A 77 -1.31 -1.42 -1.79
CA ALA A 77 -2.03 -2.60 -2.23
C ALA A 77 -1.07 -3.66 -2.77
N GLY A 78 -1.39 -4.94 -2.56
CA GLY A 78 -0.58 -6.04 -3.08
C GLY A 78 -0.69 -6.30 -4.57
N GLY A 79 -1.53 -5.57 -5.32
CA GLY A 79 -1.64 -5.76 -6.77
C GLY A 79 -2.24 -7.11 -7.21
N PRO A 80 -2.01 -7.53 -8.47
CA PRO A 80 -2.33 -8.88 -8.96
C PRO A 80 -1.55 -9.96 -8.23
N LYS A 81 -1.95 -11.22 -8.43
CA LYS A 81 -1.15 -12.34 -7.94
C LYS A 81 0.19 -12.34 -8.69
N MET A 82 1.28 -12.42 -7.94
CA MET A 82 2.65 -12.51 -8.45
C MET A 82 3.13 -13.96 -8.37
N ASP A 83 4.07 -14.31 -9.23
CA ASP A 83 4.60 -15.68 -9.33
C ASP A 83 5.84 -15.91 -8.45
N SER A 84 6.33 -14.87 -7.78
CA SER A 84 7.54 -14.90 -6.96
C SER A 84 7.28 -14.34 -5.56
N ASP A 85 7.54 -15.18 -4.55
CA ASP A 85 7.50 -14.78 -3.14
C ASP A 85 8.51 -13.66 -2.85
N ARG A 86 9.68 -13.70 -3.49
CA ARG A 86 10.72 -12.68 -3.37
C ARG A 86 10.23 -11.33 -3.90
N GLU A 87 9.60 -11.29 -5.07
CA GLU A 87 9.11 -10.03 -5.64
C GLU A 87 8.02 -9.40 -4.76
N ILE A 88 7.17 -10.22 -4.13
CA ILE A 88 6.18 -9.75 -3.16
C ILE A 88 6.88 -9.11 -1.96
N LEU A 89 7.88 -9.77 -1.39
CA LEU A 89 8.61 -9.29 -0.21
C LEU A 89 9.48 -8.06 -0.53
N GLU A 90 10.08 -7.96 -1.71
CA GLU A 90 10.82 -6.79 -2.18
C GLU A 90 9.90 -5.58 -2.39
N MET A 91 8.68 -5.78 -2.92
CA MET A 91 7.66 -4.74 -3.00
C MET A 91 7.26 -4.24 -1.61
N VAL A 92 7.09 -5.14 -0.63
CA VAL A 92 6.80 -4.78 0.76
C VAL A 92 7.96 -3.98 1.36
N SER A 93 9.19 -4.48 1.26
CA SER A 93 10.40 -3.82 1.78
C SER A 93 10.57 -2.43 1.18
N GLY A 94 10.53 -2.32 -0.15
CA GLY A 94 10.69 -1.04 -0.84
C GLY A 94 9.59 -0.02 -0.50
N SER A 95 8.37 -0.48 -0.21
CA SER A 95 7.31 0.40 0.30
C SER A 95 7.60 0.91 1.71
N ILE A 96 8.05 0.06 2.63
CA ILE A 96 8.36 0.44 4.01
C ILE A 96 9.59 1.36 4.04
N GLU A 97 10.65 1.03 3.31
CA GLU A 97 11.87 1.84 3.20
C GLU A 97 11.61 3.23 2.58
N ALA A 98 10.62 3.34 1.68
CA ALA A 98 10.18 4.61 1.14
C ALA A 98 9.40 5.50 2.14
N GLY A 99 9.09 4.97 3.33
CA GLY A 99 8.31 5.63 4.38
C GLY A 99 6.82 5.25 4.41
N GLY A 100 6.43 4.20 3.67
CA GLY A 100 5.08 3.64 3.77
C GLY A 100 4.82 3.09 5.17
N ALA A 101 3.60 3.28 5.66
CA ALA A 101 3.21 2.93 7.03
C ALA A 101 2.69 1.48 7.18
N GLY A 102 2.73 0.69 6.12
CA GLY A 102 2.24 -0.68 6.12
C GLY A 102 1.72 -1.14 4.76
N VAL A 103 1.06 -2.30 4.75
CA VAL A 103 0.55 -2.94 3.53
C VAL A 103 -0.86 -3.48 3.71
N SER A 104 -1.61 -3.53 2.61
CA SER A 104 -2.95 -4.12 2.55
C SER A 104 -3.02 -5.09 1.37
N ILE A 105 -2.46 -6.28 1.60
CA ILE A 105 -2.24 -7.33 0.59
C ILE A 105 -3.31 -8.41 0.71
N GLY A 106 -3.95 -8.73 -0.42
CA GLY A 106 -4.98 -9.76 -0.53
C GLY A 106 -4.47 -11.00 -1.25
N ARG A 107 -4.55 -11.00 -2.59
CA ARG A 107 -4.32 -12.18 -3.44
C ARG A 107 -2.97 -12.88 -3.19
N ASN A 108 -1.90 -12.11 -3.02
CA ASN A 108 -0.56 -12.65 -2.74
C ASN A 108 -0.45 -13.37 -1.38
N VAL A 109 -1.42 -13.20 -0.48
CA VAL A 109 -1.51 -13.96 0.77
C VAL A 109 -2.48 -15.13 0.61
N PHE A 110 -3.77 -14.87 0.36
CA PHE A 110 -4.78 -15.93 0.44
C PHE A 110 -4.73 -16.95 -0.72
N GLN A 111 -4.01 -16.64 -1.80
CA GLN A 111 -3.77 -17.57 -2.91
C GLN A 111 -2.36 -18.18 -2.87
N HIS A 112 -1.57 -17.91 -1.83
CA HIS A 112 -0.27 -18.55 -1.62
C HIS A 112 -0.46 -20.00 -1.15
N LYS A 113 0.53 -20.87 -1.40
CA LYS A 113 0.51 -22.29 -0.97
C LYS A 113 0.45 -22.43 0.56
N ASP A 114 1.01 -21.45 1.28
CA ASP A 114 0.96 -21.34 2.74
C ASP A 114 0.68 -19.87 3.13
N PRO A 115 -0.61 -19.48 3.25
CA PRO A 115 -0.98 -18.11 3.61
C PRO A 115 -0.46 -17.69 5.00
N THR A 116 -0.31 -18.64 5.93
CA THR A 116 0.14 -18.35 7.29
C THR A 116 1.59 -17.90 7.29
N ARG A 117 2.47 -18.63 6.60
CA ARG A 117 3.87 -18.26 6.46
C ARG A 117 4.04 -16.96 5.69
N MET A 118 3.26 -16.74 4.62
CA MET A 118 3.31 -15.49 3.87
C MET A 118 2.93 -14.27 4.74
N VAL A 119 1.88 -14.37 5.58
CA VAL A 119 1.54 -13.30 6.54
C VAL A 119 2.67 -13.06 7.52
N ARG A 120 3.32 -14.11 8.04
CA ARG A 120 4.45 -13.98 8.97
C ARG A 120 5.64 -13.28 8.31
N ALA A 121 5.99 -13.66 7.09
CA ALA A 121 7.08 -13.05 6.32
C ALA A 121 6.82 -11.55 6.06
N ILE A 122 5.61 -11.20 5.61
CA ILE A 122 5.22 -9.79 5.42
C ILE A 122 5.25 -9.03 6.75
N SER A 123 4.72 -9.62 7.84
CA SER A 123 4.71 -8.99 9.16
C SER A 123 6.12 -8.71 9.68
N ALA A 124 7.06 -9.62 9.44
CA ALA A 124 8.44 -9.47 9.88
C ALA A 124 9.12 -8.25 9.23
N ILE A 125 8.84 -7.99 7.95
CA ILE A 125 9.33 -6.78 7.26
C ILE A 125 8.62 -5.53 7.80
N VAL A 126 7.30 -5.58 7.98
CA VAL A 126 6.50 -4.40 8.35
C VAL A 126 6.68 -3.98 9.81
N ASN A 127 6.82 -4.93 10.73
CA ASN A 127 6.77 -4.68 12.18
C ASN A 127 8.08 -4.95 12.91
N ASP A 128 8.98 -5.76 12.34
CA ASP A 128 10.19 -6.26 13.01
C ASP A 128 11.49 -5.91 12.25
N ASP A 129 11.44 -4.96 11.31
CA ASP A 129 12.58 -4.48 10.49
C ASP A 129 13.40 -5.60 9.83
N SER A 130 12.76 -6.73 9.51
CA SER A 130 13.44 -7.89 8.94
C SER A 130 13.82 -7.67 7.48
N SER A 131 14.96 -8.22 7.06
CA SER A 131 15.39 -8.18 5.66
C SER A 131 14.52 -9.09 4.78
N VAL A 132 14.53 -8.86 3.47
CA VAL A 132 13.87 -9.74 2.49
C VAL A 132 14.38 -11.19 2.60
N GLU A 133 15.68 -11.38 2.82
CA GLU A 133 16.27 -12.72 2.97
C GLU A 133 15.75 -13.43 4.22
N ASP A 134 15.69 -12.73 5.36
CA ASP A 134 15.15 -13.29 6.60
C ASP A 134 13.68 -13.64 6.46
N ALA A 135 12.90 -12.78 5.79
CA ALA A 135 11.50 -13.03 5.51
C ALA A 135 11.28 -14.23 4.57
N LEU A 136 12.17 -14.44 3.59
CA LEU A 136 12.13 -15.61 2.70
C LEU A 136 12.41 -16.91 3.47
N ASN A 137 13.35 -16.90 4.42
CA ASN A 137 13.62 -18.06 5.27
C ASN A 137 12.39 -18.50 6.09
N LEU A 138 11.45 -17.59 6.37
CA LEU A 138 10.19 -17.93 7.05
C LEU A 138 9.20 -18.70 6.17
N LEU A 139 9.44 -18.75 4.85
CA LEU A 139 8.62 -19.50 3.89
C LEU A 139 9.10 -20.96 3.71
N GLU A 140 10.33 -21.27 4.15
CA GLU A 140 10.96 -22.60 4.08
C GLU A 140 10.38 -23.62 5.07
#